data_AF-A0A916HHN1-F1
#
_entry.id   AF-A0A916HHN1-F1
#
_cell.length_a   1.000
_cell.length_b   1.000
_cell.length_c   1.000
_cell.angle_alpha   90.00
_cell.angle_beta   90.00
_cell.angle_gamma   90.00
#
_symmetry.space_group_name_H-M   'P 1'
#
loop_
_entity.id
_entity.type
_entity.pdbx_description
1 polymer ?
#
loop_
_entity_poly.entity_id
_entity_poly.type
_entity_poly.pdbx_seq_one_letter_code
_entity_poly.pdbx_strand_id
1 'polypeptide(L)'
;MTTHSRRVPHRRERGAALLVAVLMLVLMGMIGLAALDTVTQDRQIAGFQNRARAAFYAAEAGLGTSKNLVRTAGERTDTPALAASALGDAGTYPHGQPSYLGDPDFADPIRYVRDGAPWAQGGDLRVGKQRLVHTLWQANVQGQTPDGAMARLEAMLSKLLASGYGG
;
A
#
# COMPACT_ATOMS: atom_id res chain seq x y z
N MET A 1 -6.59 90.51 -1.20
CA MET A 1 -7.42 89.30 -1.05
C MET A 1 -6.49 88.15 -0.70
N THR A 2 -6.35 87.84 0.59
CA THR A 2 -5.34 86.92 1.14
C THR A 2 -6.02 85.63 1.60
N THR A 3 -5.72 84.52 0.94
CA THR A 3 -6.21 83.17 1.30
C THR A 3 -5.31 82.56 2.38
N HIS A 4 -5.85 82.34 3.58
CA HIS A 4 -5.20 81.58 4.64
C HIS A 4 -5.34 80.07 4.38
N SER A 5 -4.22 79.41 4.09
CA SER A 5 -4.14 77.95 4.00
C SER A 5 -3.93 77.36 5.40
N ARG A 6 -4.94 76.64 5.90
CA ARG A 6 -4.96 76.04 7.24
C ARG A 6 -4.29 74.66 7.17
N ARG A 7 -3.05 74.53 7.66
CA ARG A 7 -2.37 73.24 7.79
C ARG A 7 -2.96 72.45 8.97
N VAL A 8 -3.46 71.25 8.69
CA VAL A 8 -4.00 70.32 9.70
C VAL A 8 -2.82 69.54 10.35
N PRO A 9 -2.78 69.38 11.68
CA PRO A 9 -1.64 68.76 12.36
C PRO A 9 -1.70 67.21 12.31
N HIS A 10 -0.89 66.59 11.45
CA HIS A 10 -0.74 65.13 11.24
C HIS A 10 -0.04 64.34 12.38
N ARG A 11 0.09 64.89 13.59
CA ARG A 11 0.95 64.29 14.63
C ARG A 11 0.34 63.07 15.33
N ARG A 12 -0.98 62.84 15.19
CA ARG A 12 -1.72 61.75 15.85
C ARG A 12 -1.82 60.45 15.03
N GLU A 13 -1.54 60.50 13.72
CA GLU A 13 -1.69 59.35 12.82
C GLU A 13 -0.51 58.36 12.89
N ARG A 14 0.68 58.82 13.30
CA ARG A 14 1.89 57.98 13.40
C ARG A 14 1.77 56.83 14.40
N GLY A 15 1.07 57.02 15.52
CA GLY A 15 0.89 55.97 16.54
C GLY A 15 -0.11 54.90 16.11
N ALA A 16 -1.19 55.32 15.45
CA ALA A 16 -2.21 54.40 14.92
C ALA A 16 -1.65 53.54 13.77
N ALA A 17 -0.83 54.12 12.88
CA ALA A 17 -0.18 53.38 11.81
C ALA A 17 0.76 52.28 12.33
N LEU A 18 1.50 52.54 13.42
CA LEU A 18 2.39 51.56 14.02
C LEU A 18 1.61 50.39 14.66
N LEU A 19 0.50 50.69 15.35
CA LEU A 19 -0.38 49.67 15.91
C LEU A 19 -0.99 48.77 14.82
N VAL A 20 -1.47 49.36 13.72
CA VAL A 20 -2.01 48.61 12.58
C VAL A 20 -0.93 47.74 11.93
N ALA A 21 0.28 48.26 11.77
CA ALA A 21 1.40 47.49 11.21
C ALA A 21 1.77 46.28 12.09
N VAL A 22 1.82 46.44 13.41
CA VAL A 22 2.08 45.33 14.35
C VAL A 22 0.94 44.32 14.33
N LEU A 23 -0.32 44.77 14.31
CA LEU A 23 -1.49 43.90 14.17
C LEU A 23 -1.43 43.07 12.87
N MET A 24 -1.11 43.72 11.75
CA MET A 24 -0.92 43.04 10.46
C MET A 24 0.23 42.04 10.51
N LEU A 25 1.35 42.39 11.15
CA LEU A 25 2.50 41.51 11.29
C LEU A 25 2.20 40.27 12.14
N VAL A 26 1.44 40.44 13.22
CA VAL A 26 0.98 39.34 14.09
C VAL A 26 0.00 38.44 13.34
N LEU A 27 -0.96 39.01 12.61
CA LEU A 27 -1.92 38.25 11.78
C LEU A 27 -1.18 37.44 10.70
N MET A 28 -0.23 38.05 9.99
CA MET A 28 0.59 37.39 8.98
C MET A 28 1.45 36.27 9.60
N GLY A 29 2.01 36.50 10.79
CA GLY A 29 2.78 35.50 11.53
C GLY A 29 1.95 34.28 11.93
N MET A 30 0.71 34.49 12.39
CA MET A 30 -0.21 33.39 12.71
C MET A 30 -0.57 32.56 11.47
N ILE A 31 -0.82 33.21 10.32
CA ILE A 31 -1.08 32.51 9.05
C ILE A 31 0.15 31.70 8.63
N GLY A 32 1.35 32.26 8.76
CA GLY A 32 2.61 31.57 8.44
C GLY A 32 2.84 30.33 9.31
N LEU A 33 2.57 30.41 10.62
CA LEU A 33 2.68 29.27 11.53
C LEU A 33 1.63 28.18 11.22
N ALA A 34 0.38 28.56 10.94
CA ALA A 34 -0.66 27.60 10.58
C ALA A 34 -0.34 26.86 9.27
N ALA A 35 0.25 27.55 8.29
CA ALA A 35 0.70 26.93 7.05
C ALA A 35 1.84 25.92 7.29
N LEU A 36 2.79 26.23 8.17
CA LEU A 36 3.88 25.31 8.53
C LEU A 36 3.36 24.05 9.23
N ASP A 37 2.42 24.20 10.16
CA ASP A 37 1.80 23.08 10.88
C ASP A 37 1.14 22.10 9.90
N THR A 38 0.34 22.64 8.97
CA THR A 38 -0.31 21.87 7.90
C THR A 38 0.72 21.09 7.07
N VAL A 39 1.81 21.74 6.65
CA VAL A 39 2.87 21.09 5.85
C VAL A 39 3.58 19.97 6.64
N THR A 40 3.79 20.14 7.94
CA THR A 40 4.39 19.09 8.77
C THR A 40 3.47 17.87 8.89
N GLN A 41 2.17 18.10 9.04
CA GLN A 41 1.17 17.04 9.07
C GLN A 41 1.10 16.30 7.74
N ASP A 42 1.07 17.01 6.61
CA ASP A 42 1.08 16.41 5.27
C ASP A 42 2.32 15.53 5.04
N ARG A 43 3.49 15.97 5.50
CA ARG A 43 4.72 15.16 5.42
C ARG A 43 4.64 13.87 6.22
N GLN A 44 4.07 13.93 7.43
CA GLN A 44 3.86 12.73 8.24
C GLN A 44 2.93 11.75 7.52
N ILE A 45 1.81 12.25 6.98
CA ILE A 45 0.86 11.44 6.21
C ILE A 45 1.54 10.82 4.98
N ALA A 46 2.30 11.60 4.22
CA ALA A 46 3.05 11.09 3.06
C ALA A 46 4.05 9.99 3.44
N GLY A 47 4.75 10.15 4.58
CA GLY A 47 5.66 9.14 5.11
C GLY A 47 4.97 7.84 5.51
N PHE A 48 3.77 7.91 6.10
CA PHE A 48 2.96 6.72 6.39
C PHE A 48 2.45 6.05 5.11
N GLN A 49 1.94 6.83 4.15
CA GLN A 49 1.45 6.29 2.88
C GLN A 49 2.55 5.61 2.07
N ASN A 50 3.76 6.18 2.03
CA ASN A 50 4.90 5.58 1.34
C ASN A 50 5.30 4.23 1.97
N ARG A 51 5.34 4.14 3.30
CA ARG A 51 5.62 2.88 4.01
C ARG A 51 4.55 1.83 3.77
N ALA A 52 3.27 2.21 3.83
CA ALA A 52 2.15 1.30 3.54
C ALA A 52 2.19 0.78 2.08
N ARG A 53 2.50 1.66 1.11
CA ARG A 53 2.67 1.27 -0.30
C ARG A 53 3.84 0.30 -0.50
N ALA A 54 4.97 0.54 0.16
CA ALA A 54 6.12 -0.36 0.08
C ALA A 54 5.79 -1.75 0.64
N ALA A 55 5.10 -1.83 1.78
CA ALA A 55 4.62 -3.11 2.33
C ALA A 55 3.64 -3.80 1.36
N PHE A 56 2.75 -3.04 0.72
CA PHE A 56 1.80 -3.58 -0.26
C PHE A 56 2.49 -4.16 -1.48
N TYR A 57 3.44 -3.44 -2.08
CA TYR A 57 4.23 -3.96 -3.21
C TYR A 57 5.05 -5.19 -2.82
N ALA A 58 5.51 -5.25 -1.59
CA ALA A 58 6.17 -6.45 -1.09
C ALA A 58 5.21 -7.66 -1.04
N ALA A 59 4.00 -7.46 -0.51
CA ALA A 59 2.98 -8.48 -0.50
C ALA A 59 2.59 -8.92 -1.93
N GLU A 60 2.50 -8.00 -2.89
CA GLU A 60 2.24 -8.34 -4.29
C GLU A 60 3.34 -9.20 -4.92
N ALA A 61 4.60 -8.92 -4.61
CA ALA A 61 5.71 -9.76 -5.07
C ALA A 61 5.59 -11.19 -4.53
N GLY A 62 5.25 -11.34 -3.24
CA GLY A 62 5.00 -12.65 -2.63
C GLY A 62 3.78 -13.36 -3.21
N LEU A 63 2.74 -12.62 -3.61
CA LEU A 63 1.59 -13.16 -4.32
C LEU A 63 1.98 -13.67 -5.72
N GLY A 64 2.87 -12.94 -6.42
CA GLY A 64 3.47 -13.40 -7.68
C GLY A 64 4.22 -14.73 -7.52
N THR A 65 5.02 -14.87 -6.46
CA THR A 65 5.69 -16.12 -6.11
C THR A 65 4.69 -17.22 -5.77
N SER A 66 3.65 -16.92 -5.00
CA SER A 66 2.57 -17.85 -4.66
C SER A 66 1.86 -18.40 -5.90
N LYS A 67 1.61 -17.56 -6.90
CA LYS A 67 1.06 -17.98 -8.20
C LYS A 67 1.96 -18.98 -8.92
N ASN A 68 3.28 -18.79 -8.86
CA ASN A 68 4.23 -19.74 -9.45
C ASN A 68 4.25 -21.06 -8.67
N LEU A 69 4.15 -21.03 -7.34
CA LEU A 69 4.05 -22.21 -6.50
C LEU A 69 2.77 -23.02 -6.76
N VAL A 70 1.62 -22.36 -6.90
CA VAL A 70 0.37 -23.04 -7.28
C VAL A 70 0.50 -23.67 -8.67
N ARG A 71 1.17 -23.01 -9.62
CA ARG A 71 1.44 -23.59 -10.95
C ARG A 71 2.28 -24.86 -10.88
N THR A 72 3.13 -25.04 -9.88
CA THR A 72 3.93 -26.26 -9.69
C THR A 72 3.24 -27.35 -8.87
N ALA A 73 2.18 -27.04 -8.12
CA ALA A 73 1.44 -28.03 -7.30
C ALA A 73 0.87 -29.18 -8.16
N GLY A 74 1.24 -30.43 -7.88
CA GLY A 74 0.73 -31.59 -8.62
C GLY A 74 -0.69 -31.99 -8.20
N GLU A 75 -1.01 -31.82 -6.92
CA GLU A 75 -2.21 -32.39 -6.29
C GLU A 75 -3.01 -31.36 -5.51
N ARG A 76 -4.25 -31.71 -5.13
CA ARG A 76 -5.13 -30.85 -4.31
C ARG A 76 -4.70 -30.76 -2.85
N THR A 77 -3.97 -31.77 -2.38
CA THR A 77 -3.44 -31.86 -1.01
C THR A 77 -2.11 -31.15 -0.84
N ASP A 78 -1.49 -30.69 -1.94
CA ASP A 78 -0.24 -29.95 -1.86
C ASP A 78 -0.44 -28.66 -1.07
N THR A 79 0.51 -28.38 -0.19
CA THR A 79 0.60 -27.13 0.59
C THR A 79 1.93 -26.44 0.25
N PRO A 80 2.01 -25.73 -0.89
CA PRO A 80 3.26 -25.12 -1.32
C PRO A 80 3.74 -24.10 -0.29
N ALA A 81 4.96 -24.27 0.22
CA ALA A 81 5.53 -23.36 1.19
C ALA A 81 6.01 -22.07 0.52
N LEU A 82 5.49 -20.92 0.97
CA LEU A 82 6.02 -19.62 0.61
C LEU A 82 7.17 -19.25 1.55
N ALA A 83 8.40 -19.36 1.05
CA ALA A 83 9.58 -18.94 1.81
C ALA A 83 9.62 -17.41 1.98
N ALA A 84 10.01 -16.95 3.17
CA ALA A 84 10.24 -15.54 3.40
C ALA A 84 11.41 -15.04 2.54
N SER A 85 11.23 -13.90 1.87
CA SER A 85 12.23 -13.35 0.96
C SER A 85 12.25 -11.83 1.00
N ALA A 86 13.45 -11.25 0.93
CA ALA A 86 13.66 -9.82 0.83
C ALA A 86 13.67 -9.36 -0.63
N LEU A 87 13.24 -8.13 -0.86
CA LEU A 87 13.16 -7.53 -2.19
C LEU A 87 14.32 -6.57 -2.43
N GLY A 88 14.93 -6.73 -3.61
CA GLY A 88 16.05 -5.90 -4.06
C GLY A 88 17.35 -6.28 -3.37
N ASP A 89 18.27 -5.31 -3.32
CA ASP A 89 19.59 -5.45 -2.72
C ASP A 89 19.86 -4.32 -1.71
N ALA A 90 20.97 -4.44 -0.98
CA ALA A 90 21.39 -3.45 0.00
C ALA A 90 21.80 -2.10 -0.63
N GLY A 91 22.08 -2.05 -1.93
CA GLY A 91 22.42 -0.80 -2.63
C GLY A 91 21.18 0.03 -2.98
N THR A 92 20.10 -0.65 -3.36
CA THR A 92 18.78 -0.06 -3.65
C THR A 92 18.05 0.30 -2.36
N TYR A 93 18.26 -0.50 -1.30
CA TYR A 93 17.63 -0.34 0.00
C TYR A 93 18.67 -0.21 1.13
N PRO A 94 19.38 0.93 1.22
CA PRO A 94 20.42 1.14 2.23
C PRO A 94 19.87 1.20 3.67
N HIS A 95 18.59 1.47 3.83
CA HIS A 95 17.91 1.55 5.14
C HIS A 95 17.09 0.30 5.48
N GLY A 96 17.36 -0.81 4.78
CA GLY A 96 16.69 -2.09 4.98
C GLY A 96 15.75 -2.43 3.83
N GLN A 97 15.68 -3.72 3.51
CA GLN A 97 14.89 -4.23 2.40
C GLN A 97 13.46 -4.56 2.83
N PRO A 98 12.43 -4.20 2.05
CA PRO A 98 11.11 -4.75 2.24
C PRO A 98 11.14 -6.26 1.95
N SER A 99 10.29 -7.03 2.64
CA SER A 99 10.23 -8.48 2.52
C SER A 99 8.81 -8.96 2.44
N TYR A 100 8.62 -10.19 1.97
CA TYR A 100 7.35 -10.89 2.01
C TYR A 100 7.50 -12.26 2.64
N LEU A 101 6.40 -12.77 3.17
CA LEU A 101 6.27 -14.11 3.73
C LEU A 101 4.82 -14.61 3.57
N GLY A 102 4.61 -15.91 3.75
CA GLY A 102 3.26 -16.44 3.96
C GLY A 102 2.67 -15.82 5.23
N ASP A 103 1.38 -15.45 5.19
CA ASP A 103 0.73 -14.84 6.35
C ASP A 103 0.79 -15.80 7.56
N PRO A 104 1.45 -15.41 8.67
CA PRO A 104 1.66 -16.30 9.82
C PRO A 104 0.36 -16.67 10.55
N ASP A 105 -0.73 -15.95 10.32
CA ASP A 105 -2.03 -16.28 10.90
C ASP A 105 -2.65 -17.55 10.27
N PHE A 106 -2.07 -18.04 9.17
CA PHE A 106 -2.50 -19.24 8.46
C PHE A 106 -1.41 -20.32 8.49
N ALA A 107 -1.75 -21.51 9.00
CA ALA A 107 -0.84 -22.66 9.01
C ALA A 107 -0.38 -23.06 7.59
N ASP A 108 -1.29 -22.97 6.62
CA ASP A 108 -1.03 -23.16 5.19
C ASP A 108 -1.37 -21.86 4.44
N PRO A 109 -0.40 -20.95 4.25
CA PRO A 109 -0.63 -19.68 3.58
C PRO A 109 -1.10 -19.85 2.13
N ILE A 110 -0.71 -20.94 1.48
CA ILE A 110 -1.18 -21.34 0.15
C ILE A 110 -1.87 -22.69 0.27
N ARG A 111 -3.18 -22.74 -0.03
CA ARG A 111 -3.96 -23.97 0.09
C ARG A 111 -5.04 -24.09 -0.98
N TYR A 112 -5.35 -25.33 -1.34
CA TYR A 112 -6.54 -25.63 -2.13
C TYR A 112 -7.81 -25.34 -1.32
N VAL A 113 -8.81 -24.73 -1.96
CA VAL A 113 -10.10 -24.42 -1.35
C VAL A 113 -11.19 -25.33 -1.89
N ARG A 114 -11.33 -25.37 -3.21
CA ARG A 114 -12.40 -26.13 -3.89
C ARG A 114 -12.17 -26.21 -5.39
N ASP A 115 -12.93 -27.07 -6.04
CA ASP A 115 -13.08 -27.04 -7.49
C ASP A 115 -13.93 -25.82 -7.88
N GLY A 116 -13.55 -25.19 -8.99
CA GLY A 116 -14.34 -24.16 -9.66
C GLY A 116 -15.60 -24.75 -10.28
N ALA A 117 -16.57 -23.89 -10.58
CA ALA A 117 -17.81 -24.32 -11.21
C ALA A 117 -17.51 -25.05 -12.53
N PRO A 118 -18.17 -26.20 -12.80
CA PRO A 118 -18.02 -26.89 -14.07
C PRO A 118 -18.44 -25.95 -15.21
N TRP A 119 -17.70 -26.01 -16.31
CA TRP A 119 -18.01 -25.22 -17.50
C TRP A 119 -19.41 -25.59 -18.01
N ALA A 120 -20.31 -24.60 -18.11
CA ALA A 120 -21.74 -24.83 -18.29
C ALA A 120 -22.12 -25.47 -19.64
N GLN A 121 -21.26 -25.45 -20.67
CA GLN A 121 -21.52 -26.06 -21.97
C GLN A 121 -20.20 -26.52 -22.62
N GLY A 122 -20.11 -27.80 -22.99
CA GLY A 122 -19.00 -28.37 -23.80
C GLY A 122 -17.62 -28.41 -23.13
N GLY A 123 -17.47 -27.89 -21.91
CA GLY A 123 -16.17 -27.85 -21.22
C GLY A 123 -15.97 -29.10 -20.39
N ASP A 124 -15.61 -30.20 -21.01
CA ASP A 124 -14.82 -31.21 -20.33
C ASP A 124 -13.48 -31.28 -21.04
N LEU A 125 -12.52 -30.49 -20.57
CA LEU A 125 -11.19 -30.45 -21.17
C LEU A 125 -10.50 -31.77 -20.80
N ARG A 126 -10.55 -32.75 -21.70
CA ARG A 126 -9.91 -34.04 -21.53
C ARG A 126 -8.61 -34.08 -22.32
N VAL A 127 -7.51 -34.38 -21.64
CA VAL A 127 -6.22 -34.66 -22.27
C VAL A 127 -5.99 -36.16 -22.17
N GLY A 128 -6.17 -36.85 -23.30
CA GLY A 128 -6.23 -38.32 -23.32
C GLY A 128 -7.40 -38.85 -22.49
N LYS A 129 -7.10 -39.73 -21.51
CA LYS A 129 -8.11 -40.31 -20.60
C LYS A 129 -8.41 -39.42 -19.38
N GLN A 130 -7.59 -38.41 -19.13
CA GLN A 130 -7.68 -37.57 -17.94
C GLN A 130 -8.59 -36.38 -18.19
N ARG A 131 -9.54 -36.17 -17.28
CA ARG A 131 -10.40 -34.99 -17.23
C ARG A 131 -9.69 -33.86 -16.48
N LEU A 132 -9.69 -32.63 -16.97
CA LEU A 132 -9.13 -31.49 -16.25
C LEU A 132 -10.25 -30.72 -15.54
N VAL A 133 -9.99 -30.37 -14.28
CA VAL A 133 -10.89 -29.62 -13.41
C VAL A 133 -10.21 -28.32 -13.02
N HIS A 134 -10.98 -27.25 -13.06
CA HIS A 134 -10.55 -25.96 -12.54
C HIS A 134 -10.52 -26.04 -11.02
N THR A 135 -9.39 -25.74 -10.41
CA THR A 135 -9.19 -25.74 -8.97
C THR A 135 -8.91 -24.32 -8.49
N LEU A 136 -9.50 -23.97 -7.36
CA LEU A 136 -9.34 -22.69 -6.69
C LEU A 136 -8.43 -22.87 -5.47
N TRP A 137 -7.44 -22.01 -5.38
CA TRP A 137 -6.41 -21.99 -4.37
C TRP A 137 -6.43 -20.62 -3.69
N GLN A 138 -6.37 -20.60 -2.37
CA GLN A 138 -6.21 -19.37 -1.60
C GLN A 138 -4.73 -19.16 -1.33
N ALA A 139 -4.25 -17.94 -1.53
CA ALA A 139 -2.92 -17.51 -1.12
C ALA A 139 -3.04 -16.29 -0.19
N ASN A 140 -2.50 -16.40 1.01
CA ASN A 140 -2.41 -15.36 2.02
C ASN A 140 -0.94 -14.96 2.18
N VAL A 141 -0.63 -13.71 1.84
CA VAL A 141 0.73 -13.19 1.81
C VAL A 141 0.83 -11.93 2.64
N GLN A 142 1.86 -11.84 3.46
CA GLN A 142 2.20 -10.63 4.19
C GLN A 142 3.45 -10.00 3.59
N GLY A 143 3.37 -8.72 3.27
CA GLY A 143 4.51 -7.86 2.96
C GLY A 143 4.85 -7.00 4.17
N GLN A 144 6.14 -6.78 4.40
CA GLN A 144 6.66 -6.01 5.52
C GLN A 144 7.77 -5.08 5.07
N THR A 145 7.80 -3.86 5.62
CA THR A 145 8.96 -2.96 5.51
C THR A 145 9.87 -3.10 6.72
N PRO A 146 11.16 -2.73 6.62
CA PRO A 146 12.08 -2.73 7.76
C PRO A 146 11.58 -1.91 8.95
N ASP A 147 10.85 -0.83 8.66
CA ASP A 147 10.25 0.06 9.66
C ASP A 147 9.02 -0.53 10.37
N GLY A 148 8.64 -1.77 10.04
CA GLY A 148 7.52 -2.48 10.66
C GLY A 148 6.15 -2.20 10.04
N ALA A 149 6.05 -1.49 8.92
CA ALA A 149 4.79 -1.39 8.21
C ALA A 149 4.45 -2.74 7.56
N MET A 150 3.20 -3.17 7.67
CA MET A 150 2.74 -4.46 7.18
C MET A 150 1.54 -4.27 6.25
N ALA A 151 1.47 -5.09 5.22
CA ALA A 151 0.31 -5.25 4.35
C ALA A 151 0.03 -6.73 4.17
N ARG A 152 -1.24 -7.12 4.24
CA ARG A 152 -1.66 -8.51 4.04
C ARG A 152 -2.59 -8.57 2.84
N LEU A 153 -2.33 -9.52 1.96
CA LEU A 153 -3.09 -9.77 0.74
C LEU A 153 -3.60 -11.19 0.75
N GLU A 154 -4.89 -11.31 0.48
CA GLU A 154 -5.54 -12.59 0.17
C GLU A 154 -5.93 -12.58 -1.30
N ALA A 155 -5.63 -13.68 -1.99
CA ALA A 155 -6.00 -13.86 -3.38
C ALA A 155 -6.49 -15.28 -3.66
N MET A 156 -7.45 -15.38 -4.58
CA MET A 156 -7.90 -16.64 -5.14
C MET A 156 -7.19 -16.87 -6.47
N LEU A 157 -6.37 -17.92 -6.50
CA LEU A 157 -5.61 -18.39 -7.65
C LEU A 157 -6.34 -19.57 -8.29
N SER A 158 -6.32 -19.63 -9.62
CA SER A 158 -6.94 -20.70 -10.38
C SER A 158 -5.91 -21.55 -11.12
N LYS A 159 -6.11 -22.86 -11.12
CA LYS A 159 -5.29 -23.81 -11.89
C LYS A 159 -6.12 -24.97 -12.43
N LEU A 160 -5.76 -25.48 -13.61
CA LEU A 160 -6.28 -26.74 -14.13
C LEU A 160 -5.47 -27.91 -13.58
N LEU A 161 -6.15 -28.88 -12.96
CA LEU A 161 -5.56 -30.13 -12.48
C LEU A 161 -6.33 -31.33 -13.04
N ALA A 162 -5.67 -32.47 -13.21
CA ALA A 162 -6.34 -33.68 -13.65
C ALA A 162 -7.22 -34.27 -12.53
N SER A 163 -8.51 -34.45 -12.84
CA SER A 163 -9.51 -35.21 -12.09
C SER A 163 -9.08 -36.68 -12.04
N GLY A 164 -8.21 -36.97 -11.08
CA GLY A 164 -7.57 -38.27 -10.89
C GLY A 164 -6.42 -38.20 -9.88
N TYR A 165 -5.85 -37.02 -9.63
CA TYR A 165 -4.99 -36.76 -8.48
C TYR A 165 -5.86 -36.51 -7.24
N GLY A 166 -6.23 -37.61 -6.58
CA GLY A 166 -7.12 -37.65 -5.44
C GLY A 166 -7.49 -39.10 -5.13
N GLY A 167 -6.50 -39.85 -4.68
CA GLY A 167 -6.61 -41.24 -4.23
C GLY A 167 -5.41 -41.56 -3.36
#